data_AF-A0A1Y2DV56-F1
#
_entry.id   AF-A0A1Y2DV56-F1
#
_cell.length_a   1.000
_cell.length_b   1.000
_cell.length_c   1.000
_cell.angle_alpha   90.00
_cell.angle_beta   90.00
_cell.angle_gamma   90.00
#
_symmetry.space_group_name_H-M   'P 1'
#
loop_
_entity.id
_entity.type
_entity.pdbx_description
1 polymer ?
#
loop_
_entity_poly.entity_id
_entity_poly.type
_entity_poly.pdbx_seq_one_letter_code
_entity_poly.pdbx_strand_id
1 'polypeptide(L)'
;MAEDPFDDVLNLEDQFYDQGYKQGYEDGTQAGKIEGRSVGLKKGFEKFLEAGRLQGKAVVWANRLPRSKTQVAEAAQTSPNKSSTQDQKGGDVRESQLPPLSCNQRLEKNVTSLYALVEPGTLSTENNDESVNDFDDRFKRAQGKLKIVERIVREGFEKEGSNDAPGNSPRPARNEI
;
A
#
# COMPACT_ATOMS: atom_id res chain seq x y z
N MET A 1 -32.09 -37.05 53.73
CA MET A 1 -30.99 -36.94 54.72
C MET A 1 -30.96 -35.47 55.10
N ALA A 2 -30.87 -35.13 56.39
CA ALA A 2 -30.79 -33.73 56.81
C ALA A 2 -29.45 -33.16 56.34
N GLU A 3 -29.45 -31.99 55.70
CA GLU A 3 -28.22 -31.22 55.48
C GLU A 3 -27.58 -30.90 56.84
N ASP A 4 -26.28 -31.15 56.97
CA ASP A 4 -25.54 -30.78 58.16
C ASP A 4 -25.47 -29.25 58.24
N PRO A 5 -25.98 -28.62 59.31
CA PRO A 5 -25.98 -27.16 59.44
C PRO A 5 -24.58 -26.54 59.49
N PHE A 6 -23.50 -27.31 59.64
CA PHE A 6 -22.12 -26.83 59.64
C PHE A 6 -21.36 -27.09 58.32
N ASP A 7 -21.93 -27.83 57.36
CA ASP A 7 -21.26 -28.16 56.09
C ASP A 7 -20.84 -26.90 55.32
N ASP A 8 -21.66 -25.85 55.33
CA ASP A 8 -21.35 -24.58 54.67
C ASP A 8 -20.15 -23.86 55.29
N VAL A 9 -19.98 -23.96 56.61
CA VAL A 9 -18.86 -23.33 57.33
C VAL A 9 -17.58 -24.14 57.17
N LEU A 10 -17.69 -25.47 57.16
CA LEU A 10 -16.55 -26.38 57.03
C LEU A 10 -15.96 -26.38 55.60
N ASN A 11 -16.79 -26.14 54.58
CA ASN A 11 -16.37 -26.08 53.17
C ASN A 11 -16.19 -24.64 52.65
N LEU A 12 -16.21 -23.64 53.54
CA LEU A 12 -16.22 -22.22 53.15
C LEU A 12 -14.98 -21.82 52.33
N GLU A 13 -13.81 -22.39 52.62
CA GLU A 13 -12.58 -22.15 51.87
C GLU A 13 -12.70 -22.63 50.42
N ASP A 14 -13.13 -23.87 50.23
CA ASP A 14 -13.32 -24.46 48.90
C ASP A 14 -14.40 -23.71 48.12
N GLN A 15 -15.49 -23.30 48.77
CA GLN A 15 -16.54 -22.49 48.16
C GLN A 15 -16.01 -21.13 47.67
N PHE A 16 -15.22 -20.41 48.48
CA PHE A 16 -14.63 -19.15 48.06
C PHE A 16 -13.54 -19.33 47.00
N TYR A 17 -12.80 -20.44 47.03
CA TYR A 17 -11.83 -20.78 45.99
C TYR A 17 -12.53 -20.98 44.63
N ASP A 18 -13.55 -21.83 44.59
CA ASP A 18 -14.33 -22.12 43.39
C ASP A 18 -15.04 -20.87 42.88
N GLN A 19 -15.60 -20.06 43.78
CA GLN A 19 -16.23 -18.79 43.44
C GLN A 19 -15.22 -17.83 42.82
N GLY A 20 -14.06 -17.65 43.45
CA GLY A 20 -12.99 -16.77 42.96
C GLY A 20 -12.42 -17.24 41.63
N TYR A 21 -12.23 -18.56 41.46
CA TYR A 21 -11.78 -19.16 40.19
C TYR A 21 -12.80 -18.91 39.08
N LYS A 22 -14.08 -19.21 39.33
CA LYS A 22 -15.15 -19.03 38.35
C LYS A 22 -15.30 -17.57 37.96
N GLN A 23 -15.30 -16.66 38.94
CA GLN A 23 -15.36 -15.22 38.68
C GLN A 23 -14.15 -14.74 37.87
N GLY A 24 -12.93 -15.12 38.28
CA GLY A 24 -11.71 -14.75 37.56
C GLY A 24 -11.65 -15.33 36.15
N TYR A 25 -12.18 -16.54 35.94
CA TYR A 25 -12.29 -17.16 34.62
C TYR A 25 -13.29 -16.41 33.73
N GLU A 26 -14.49 -16.12 34.24
CA GLU A 26 -15.51 -15.37 33.52
C GLU A 26 -14.99 -13.97 33.14
N ASP A 27 -14.41 -13.23 34.09
CA ASP A 27 -13.82 -11.92 33.85
C ASP A 27 -12.66 -11.99 32.85
N GLY A 28 -11.76 -12.97 33.01
CA GLY A 28 -10.63 -13.17 32.11
C GLY A 28 -11.07 -13.50 30.68
N THR A 29 -12.10 -14.33 30.51
CA THR A 29 -12.61 -14.66 29.17
C THR A 29 -13.29 -13.46 28.51
N GLN A 30 -14.00 -12.62 29.27
CA GLN A 30 -14.61 -11.40 28.75
C GLN A 30 -13.56 -10.36 28.40
N ALA A 31 -12.61 -10.09 29.30
CA ALA A 31 -11.51 -9.17 29.09
C ALA A 31 -10.68 -9.57 27.87
N GLY A 32 -10.31 -10.85 27.76
CA GLY A 32 -9.53 -11.37 26.63
C GLY A 32 -10.25 -11.22 25.29
N LYS A 33 -11.57 -11.39 25.23
CA LYS A 33 -12.36 -11.17 24.01
C LYS A 33 -12.38 -9.70 23.59
N ILE A 34 -12.55 -8.78 24.55
CA ILE A 34 -12.58 -7.34 24.28
C ILE A 34 -11.20 -6.85 23.83
N GLU A 35 -10.16 -7.25 24.56
CA GLU A 35 -8.78 -6.91 24.25
C GLU A 35 -8.39 -7.47 22.87
N GLY A 36 -8.63 -8.75 22.62
CA GLY A 36 -8.34 -9.40 21.34
C GLY A 36 -8.99 -8.70 20.15
N ARG A 37 -10.25 -8.25 20.29
CA ARG A 37 -10.93 -7.46 19.25
C ARG A 37 -10.29 -6.10 19.01
N SER A 38 -9.98 -5.37 20.08
CA SER A 38 -9.38 -4.03 19.96
C SER A 38 -7.96 -4.09 19.38
N VAL A 39 -7.15 -5.06 19.81
CA VAL A 39 -5.80 -5.30 19.28
C VAL A 39 -5.86 -5.75 17.83
N GLY A 40 -6.76 -6.69 17.50
CA GLY A 40 -6.97 -7.16 16.13
C GLY A 40 -7.35 -6.03 15.18
N LEU A 41 -8.31 -5.19 15.57
CA LEU A 41 -8.74 -4.03 14.78
C LEU A 41 -7.59 -3.04 14.55
N LYS A 42 -6.86 -2.69 15.62
CA LYS A 42 -5.69 -1.80 15.53
C LYS A 42 -4.65 -2.35 14.56
N LYS A 43 -4.32 -3.64 14.67
CA LYS A 43 -3.34 -4.30 13.80
C LYS A 43 -3.81 -4.40 12.36
N GLY A 44 -5.10 -4.66 12.13
CA GLY A 44 -5.71 -4.61 10.81
C GLY A 44 -5.53 -3.24 10.16
N PHE A 45 -5.90 -2.16 10.86
CA PHE A 45 -5.71 -0.81 10.35
C PHE A 45 -4.26 -0.46 10.05
N GLU A 46 -3.31 -0.79 10.94
CA GLU A 46 -1.87 -0.56 10.70
C GLU A 46 -1.40 -1.23 9.39
N LYS A 47 -1.80 -2.49 9.18
CA LYS A 47 -1.46 -3.25 7.97
C LYS A 47 -2.10 -2.65 6.71
N PHE A 48 -3.39 -2.33 6.75
CA PHE A 48 -4.11 -1.75 5.61
C PHE A 48 -3.62 -0.34 5.26
N LEU A 49 -3.19 0.44 6.25
CA LEU A 49 -2.58 1.76 6.02
C LEU A 49 -1.30 1.61 5.21
N GLU A 50 -0.40 0.72 5.62
CA GLU A 50 0.85 0.47 4.90
C GLU A 50 0.59 -0.11 3.50
N ALA A 51 -0.40 -0.98 3.34
CA ALA A 51 -0.87 -1.45 2.06
C ALA A 51 -1.33 -0.27 1.17
N GLY A 52 -2.16 0.63 1.68
CA GLY A 52 -2.59 1.86 0.98
C GLY A 52 -1.42 2.74 0.54
N ARG A 53 -0.33 2.81 1.34
CA ARG A 53 0.89 3.50 0.92
C ARG A 53 1.56 2.85 -0.29
N LEU A 54 1.62 1.51 -0.33
CA LEU A 54 2.14 0.78 -1.49
C LEU A 54 1.27 1.01 -2.73
N GLN A 55 -0.05 1.00 -2.56
CA GLN A 55 -0.99 1.31 -3.63
C GLN A 55 -0.76 2.73 -4.17
N GLY A 56 -0.65 3.73 -3.29
CA GLY A 56 -0.38 5.12 -3.69
C GLY A 56 0.92 5.26 -4.48
N LYS A 57 2.01 4.59 -4.04
CA LYS A 57 3.26 4.53 -4.80
C LYS A 57 3.06 3.91 -6.18
N ALA A 58 2.33 2.79 -6.25
CA ALA A 58 2.05 2.11 -7.52
C ALA A 58 1.29 3.00 -8.50
N VAL A 59 0.27 3.73 -8.03
CA VAL A 59 -0.50 4.70 -8.84
C VAL A 59 0.39 5.82 -9.35
N VAL A 60 1.24 6.40 -8.50
CA VAL A 60 2.18 7.45 -8.92
C VAL A 60 3.15 6.93 -9.98
N TRP A 61 3.70 5.73 -9.82
CA TRP A 61 4.59 5.14 -10.81
C TRP A 61 3.87 4.79 -12.11
N ALA A 62 2.66 4.24 -12.04
CA ALA A 62 1.85 3.92 -13.22
C ALA A 62 1.59 5.18 -14.08
N ASN A 63 1.28 6.31 -13.45
CA ASN A 63 1.07 7.58 -14.16
C ASN A 63 2.34 8.18 -14.76
N ARG A 64 3.53 7.77 -14.28
CA ARG A 64 4.83 8.22 -14.80
C ARG A 64 5.42 7.30 -15.87
N LEU A 65 4.81 6.15 -16.13
CA LEU A 65 5.23 5.28 -17.23
C LEU A 65 4.82 5.92 -18.58
N PRO A 66 5.69 5.84 -19.59
CA PRO A 66 5.36 6.38 -20.91
C PRO A 66 4.19 5.60 -21.50
N ARG A 67 3.09 6.30 -21.81
CA ARG A 67 1.94 5.69 -22.50
C ARG A 67 2.41 5.18 -23.86
N SER A 68 2.28 3.88 -24.09
CA SER A 68 2.48 3.31 -25.42
C SER A 68 1.52 4.01 -26.39
N LYS A 69 2.02 4.46 -27.55
CA LYS A 69 1.31 5.29 -28.53
C LYS A 69 -0.01 4.70 -29.06
N THR A 70 -0.37 3.49 -28.66
CA THR A 70 -1.55 2.76 -29.13
C THR A 70 -2.88 3.25 -28.53
N GLN A 71 -2.89 3.87 -27.34
CA GLN A 71 -4.16 4.27 -26.68
C GLN A 71 -4.66 5.69 -27.01
N VAL A 72 -3.91 6.50 -27.76
CA VAL A 72 -4.36 7.85 -28.15
C VAL A 72 -5.38 7.79 -29.32
N ALA A 73 -5.46 6.67 -30.04
CA ALA A 73 -6.38 6.52 -31.17
C ALA A 73 -7.84 6.22 -30.77
N GLU A 74 -8.09 5.61 -29.60
CA GLU A 74 -9.45 5.24 -29.17
C GLU A 74 -10.14 6.30 -28.30
N ALA A 75 -9.39 7.14 -27.58
CA ALA A 75 -9.97 8.26 -26.82
C ALA A 75 -10.41 9.46 -27.70
N ALA A 76 -10.04 9.47 -28.99
CA ALA A 76 -10.36 10.55 -29.92
C ALA A 76 -11.69 10.36 -30.68
N GLN A 77 -12.42 9.26 -30.48
CA GLN A 77 -13.57 8.90 -31.33
C GLN A 77 -14.96 8.99 -30.68
N THR A 78 -15.09 9.48 -29.43
CA THR A 78 -16.42 9.69 -28.82
C THR A 78 -16.57 11.09 -28.23
N SER A 79 -16.69 12.10 -29.10
CA SER A 79 -17.65 13.21 -28.93
C SER A 79 -17.64 14.16 -30.14
N PRO A 80 -18.77 14.38 -30.83
CA PRO A 80 -18.88 15.40 -31.85
C PRO A 80 -19.33 16.75 -31.25
N ASN A 81 -18.58 17.79 -31.63
CA ASN A 81 -19.05 19.12 -32.06
C ASN A 81 -19.27 20.26 -31.03
N LYS A 82 -18.35 21.24 -31.15
CA LYS A 82 -18.51 22.72 -31.17
C LYS A 82 -19.40 23.42 -30.13
N SER A 83 -18.76 24.30 -29.37
CA SER A 83 -19.02 25.75 -29.49
C SER A 83 -17.87 26.59 -28.93
N SER A 84 -17.40 27.50 -29.75
CA SER A 84 -16.42 28.55 -29.51
C SER A 84 -16.96 29.67 -28.61
N THR A 85 -16.22 30.06 -27.57
CA THR A 85 -16.06 31.48 -27.21
C THR A 85 -14.73 31.67 -26.46
N GLN A 86 -13.95 32.63 -26.95
CA GLN A 86 -12.75 33.15 -26.29
C GLN A 86 -13.14 33.81 -24.97
N ASP A 87 -12.41 33.51 -23.90
CA ASP A 87 -11.93 34.55 -22.99
C ASP A 87 -10.71 34.07 -22.21
N GLN A 88 -9.64 34.86 -22.34
CA GLN A 88 -8.37 34.65 -21.66
C GLN A 88 -8.43 35.25 -20.26
N LYS A 89 -8.08 34.45 -19.25
CA LYS A 89 -7.40 34.94 -18.05
C LYS A 89 -6.41 33.89 -17.59
N GLY A 90 -5.16 34.09 -18.00
CA GLY A 90 -4.04 33.21 -17.69
C GLY A 90 -3.71 33.21 -16.20
N GLY A 91 -3.90 32.06 -15.58
CA GLY A 91 -3.01 31.56 -14.53
C GLY A 91 -2.19 30.45 -15.16
N ASP A 92 -0.88 30.64 -15.29
CA ASP A 92 0.09 29.60 -15.68
C ASP A 92 0.15 28.55 -14.55
N VAL A 93 -0.89 27.72 -14.43
CA VAL A 93 -0.78 26.46 -13.70
C VAL A 93 0.01 25.56 -14.63
N ARG A 94 1.34 25.72 -14.61
CA ARG A 94 2.24 24.67 -15.09
C ARG A 94 1.80 23.43 -14.35
N GLU A 95 1.18 22.48 -15.05
CA GLU A 95 0.94 21.17 -14.50
C GLU A 95 2.30 20.67 -14.02
N SER A 96 2.49 20.62 -12.70
CA SER A 96 3.70 20.11 -12.06
C SER A 96 3.74 18.60 -12.29
N GLN A 97 4.00 18.20 -13.53
CA GLN A 97 4.10 16.81 -13.93
C GLN A 97 5.43 16.26 -13.41
N LEU A 98 5.36 15.17 -12.65
CA LEU A 98 6.55 14.47 -12.20
C LEU A 98 7.34 13.96 -13.42
N PRO A 99 8.68 13.96 -13.37
CA PRO A 99 9.49 13.45 -14.48
C PRO A 99 9.07 12.04 -14.89
N PRO A 100 8.94 11.75 -16.19
CA PRO A 100 8.59 10.42 -16.66
C PRO A 100 9.67 9.41 -16.24
N LEU A 101 9.25 8.16 -16.03
CA LEU A 101 10.17 7.06 -15.79
C LEU A 101 10.64 6.48 -17.13
N SER A 102 11.81 5.83 -17.12
CA SER A 102 12.32 5.16 -18.32
C SER A 102 11.34 4.08 -18.81
N CYS A 103 11.18 3.97 -20.14
CA CYS A 103 10.36 2.96 -20.77
C CYS A 103 10.98 1.57 -20.53
N ASN A 104 10.42 0.80 -19.60
CA ASN A 104 10.92 -0.52 -19.26
C ASN A 104 9.76 -1.49 -19.03
N GLN A 105 9.62 -2.48 -19.91
CA GLN A 105 8.56 -3.49 -19.84
C GLN A 105 8.58 -4.28 -18.51
N ARG A 106 9.77 -4.47 -17.92
CA ARG A 106 9.91 -5.12 -16.60
C ARG A 106 9.38 -4.23 -15.49
N LEU A 107 9.62 -2.92 -15.57
CA LEU A 107 9.10 -1.95 -14.62
C LEU A 107 7.57 -1.94 -14.67
N GLU A 108 7.00 -1.80 -15.86
CA GLU A 108 5.55 -1.83 -16.10
C GLU A 108 4.89 -3.07 -15.49
N LYS A 109 5.39 -4.26 -15.82
CA LYS A 109 4.86 -5.53 -15.27
C LYS A 109 4.89 -5.57 -13.73
N ASN A 110 5.97 -5.08 -13.12
CA ASN A 110 6.09 -5.09 -11.66
C ASN A 110 5.20 -4.03 -11.00
N VAL A 111 5.02 -2.85 -11.62
CA VAL A 111 4.09 -1.82 -11.14
C VAL A 111 2.64 -2.32 -11.21
N THR A 112 2.23 -2.92 -12.33
CA THR A 112 0.89 -3.52 -12.46
C THR A 112 0.67 -4.64 -11.45
N SER A 113 1.66 -5.53 -11.27
CA SER A 113 1.59 -6.60 -10.26
C SER A 113 1.50 -6.04 -8.84
N LEU A 114 2.26 -4.98 -8.53
CA LEU A 114 2.22 -4.32 -7.24
C LEU A 114 0.84 -3.73 -6.95
N TYR A 115 0.25 -3.04 -7.94
CA TYR A 115 -1.09 -2.47 -7.79
C TYR A 115 -2.14 -3.56 -7.56
N ALA A 116 -2.15 -4.62 -8.39
CA ALA A 116 -3.11 -5.71 -8.28
C ALA A 116 -3.06 -6.45 -6.93
N LEU A 117 -1.87 -6.57 -6.32
CA LEU A 117 -1.72 -7.20 -5.00
C LEU A 117 -2.31 -6.37 -3.86
N VAL A 118 -2.46 -5.06 -4.06
CA VAL A 118 -2.83 -4.10 -3.01
C VAL A 118 -4.10 -3.32 -3.38
N GLU A 119 -4.88 -3.85 -4.33
CA GLU A 119 -6.10 -3.20 -4.78
C GLU A 119 -7.20 -3.37 -3.72
N PRO A 120 -7.75 -2.27 -3.15
CA PRO A 120 -8.69 -2.34 -2.03
C PRO A 120 -9.95 -3.14 -2.31
N GLY A 121 -10.46 -3.10 -3.55
CA GLY A 121 -11.65 -3.85 -3.95
C GLY A 121 -11.45 -5.37 -3.98
N THR A 122 -10.21 -5.84 -3.90
CA THR A 122 -9.86 -7.28 -3.94
C THR A 122 -9.46 -7.84 -2.59
N LEU A 123 -9.35 -6.99 -1.56
CA LEU A 123 -8.93 -7.37 -0.22
C LEU A 123 -10.14 -7.57 0.68
N SER A 124 -10.20 -8.72 1.36
CA SER A 124 -11.23 -8.98 2.37
C SER A 124 -11.01 -8.12 3.61
N THR A 125 -12.09 -7.57 4.18
CA THR A 125 -12.08 -6.86 5.46
C THR A 125 -12.56 -7.73 6.62
N GLU A 126 -12.75 -9.02 6.38
CA GLU A 126 -13.15 -9.97 7.41
C GLU A 126 -11.96 -10.38 8.29
N ASN A 127 -12.21 -10.62 9.58
CA ASN A 127 -11.20 -11.05 10.53
C ASN A 127 -11.28 -12.57 10.78
N ASN A 128 -11.34 -13.36 9.70
CA ASN A 128 -11.16 -14.80 9.75
C ASN A 128 -9.72 -15.16 9.35
N ASP A 129 -9.24 -16.32 9.80
CA ASP A 129 -7.84 -16.72 9.61
C ASP A 129 -7.43 -16.78 8.13
N GLU A 130 -8.35 -17.20 7.26
CA GLU A 130 -8.12 -17.27 5.81
C GLU A 130 -7.90 -15.89 5.18
N SER A 131 -8.79 -14.92 5.47
CA SER A 131 -8.70 -13.55 4.97
C SER A 131 -7.45 -12.85 5.48
N VAL A 132 -7.09 -13.06 6.76
CA VAL A 132 -5.89 -12.48 7.36
C VAL A 132 -4.63 -13.05 6.72
N ASN A 133 -4.56 -14.36 6.49
CA ASN A 133 -3.42 -14.99 5.82
C ASN A 133 -3.29 -14.55 4.36
N ASP A 134 -4.38 -14.51 3.59
CA ASP A 134 -4.37 -14.05 2.20
C ASP A 134 -3.86 -12.61 2.11
N PHE A 135 -4.36 -11.72 2.98
CA PHE A 135 -3.86 -10.34 3.08
C PHE A 135 -2.35 -10.32 3.36
N ASP A 136 -1.87 -11.06 4.37
CA ASP A 136 -0.46 -11.05 4.77
C ASP A 136 0.46 -11.59 3.67
N ASP A 137 0.02 -12.61 2.95
CA ASP A 137 0.76 -13.17 1.82
C ASP A 137 0.81 -12.21 0.63
N ARG A 138 -0.32 -11.56 0.31
CA ARG A 138 -0.36 -10.50 -0.72
C ARG A 138 0.54 -9.33 -0.33
N PHE A 139 0.49 -8.89 0.93
CA PHE A 139 1.30 -7.80 1.44
C PHE A 139 2.80 -8.12 1.37
N LYS A 140 3.22 -9.32 1.77
CA LYS A 140 4.62 -9.78 1.64
C LYS A 140 5.07 -9.79 0.17
N ARG A 141 4.24 -10.30 -0.74
CA ARG A 141 4.53 -10.30 -2.19
C ARG A 141 4.63 -8.87 -2.72
N ALA A 142 3.73 -7.97 -2.29
CA ALA A 142 3.74 -6.56 -2.66
C ALA A 142 5.02 -5.86 -2.20
N GLN A 143 5.49 -6.11 -0.97
CA GLN A 143 6.79 -5.63 -0.49
C GLN A 143 7.96 -6.13 -1.36
N GLY A 144 7.88 -7.39 -1.83
CA GLY A 144 8.84 -7.93 -2.80
C GLY A 144 8.83 -7.16 -4.12
N LYS A 145 7.64 -6.87 -4.67
CA LYS A 145 7.48 -6.07 -5.90
C LYS A 145 7.96 -4.64 -5.73
N LEU A 146 7.67 -4.02 -4.58
CA LEU A 146 8.12 -2.67 -4.23
C LEU A 146 9.64 -2.56 -4.33
N LYS A 147 10.38 -3.47 -3.69
CA LYS A 147 11.86 -3.47 -3.72
C LYS A 147 12.42 -3.55 -5.13
N ILE A 148 11.79 -4.35 -6.00
CA ILE A 148 12.18 -4.46 -7.41
C ILE A 148 11.95 -3.14 -8.13
N VAL A 149 10.77 -2.53 -7.96
CA VAL A 149 10.43 -1.24 -8.59
C VAL A 149 11.37 -0.14 -8.11
N GLU A 150 11.58 0.00 -6.80
CA GLU A 150 12.46 1.01 -6.22
C GLU A 150 13.89 0.87 -6.74
N ARG A 151 14.39 -0.36 -6.87
CA ARG A 151 15.71 -0.63 -7.45
C ARG A 151 15.80 -0.19 -8.91
N ILE A 152 14.83 -0.58 -9.75
CA ILE A 152 14.83 -0.21 -11.17
C ILE A 152 14.73 1.31 -11.35
N VAL A 153 13.86 1.97 -10.58
CA VAL A 153 13.68 3.42 -10.64
C VAL A 153 14.97 4.15 -10.26
N ARG A 154 15.64 3.72 -9.19
CA ARG A 154 16.93 4.28 -8.77
C ARG A 154 18.02 4.10 -9.84
N GLU A 155 18.16 2.90 -10.38
CA GLU A 155 19.12 2.60 -11.46
C GLU A 155 18.83 3.42 -12.73
N GLY A 156 17.56 3.75 -12.99
CA GLY A 156 17.14 4.64 -14.07
C GLY A 156 17.65 6.08 -13.91
N PHE A 157 17.51 6.64 -12.71
CA PHE A 157 18.00 8.00 -12.40
C PHE A 157 19.53 8.12 -12.45
N GLU A 158 20.25 7.09 -12.00
CA GLU A 158 21.72 7.08 -12.04
C GLU A 158 22.27 7.10 -13.48
N LYS A 159 21.55 6.49 -14.44
CA LYS A 159 21.93 6.50 -15.87
C LYS A 159 21.63 7.80 -16.58
N GLU A 160 20.55 8.51 -16.21
CA GLU A 160 20.26 9.83 -16.78
C GLU A 160 21.28 10.88 -16.31
N GLY A 161 21.71 10.84 -15.04
CA GLY A 161 22.71 11.77 -14.51
C GLY A 161 24.14 11.60 -15.05
N SER A 162 24.49 10.43 -15.61
CA SER A 162 25.84 10.18 -16.16
C SER A 162 26.04 10.64 -17.61
N ASN A 163 24.95 10.93 -18.34
CA ASN A 163 25.03 11.35 -19.75
C ASN A 163 25.29 12.86 -19.94
N ASP A 164 25.26 13.66 -18.86
CA ASP A 164 25.53 15.12 -18.89
C ASP A 164 26.98 15.49 -18.56
N ALA A 165 27.95 14.61 -18.83
CA ALA A 165 29.37 15.00 -18.81
C ALA A 165 29.69 15.78 -20.10
N PRO A 166 30.20 17.04 -20.02
CA PRO A 166 30.48 17.82 -21.23
C PRO A 166 31.60 17.16 -22.02
N GLY A 167 31.27 16.75 -23.25
CA GLY A 167 32.21 16.25 -24.23
C GLY A 167 33.34 17.25 -24.45
N ASN A 168 34.56 16.75 -24.29
CA ASN A 168 35.81 17.44 -24.58
C ASN A 168 35.80 17.96 -26.03
N SER A 169 35.65 19.27 -26.21
CA SER A 169 35.72 19.94 -27.52
C SER A 169 37.14 19.81 -28.10
N PRO A 170 37.32 19.42 -29.37
CA PRO A 170 38.64 19.45 -30.02
C PRO A 170 39.14 20.89 -30.16
N ARG A 171 40.37 21.16 -29.71
CA ARG A 171 41.04 22.46 -29.87
C ARG A 171 41.16 22.82 -31.37
N PRO A 172 40.84 24.06 -31.79
CA PRO A 172 41.08 24.48 -33.17
C PRO A 172 42.59 24.69 -33.41
N ALA A 173 43.06 24.21 -34.56
CA ALA A 173 44.42 24.41 -35.02
C ALA A 173 44.71 25.90 -35.27
N ARG A 174 45.84 26.37 -34.74
CA ARG A 174 46.35 27.73 -34.92
C ARG A 174 47.01 27.83 -36.29
N ASN A 175 46.38 28.51 -37.23
CA ASN A 175 47.03 28.95 -38.46
C ASN A 175 47.91 30.16 -38.13
N GLU A 176 49.21 30.03 -38.34
CA GLU A 176 50.16 31.15 -38.40
C GLU A 176 50.24 31.66 -39.84
N ILE A 177 50.14 32.99 -39.99
CA ILE A 177 50.62 33.75 -41.14
C ILE A 177 51.93 34.40 -40.71
#